data_AF-A0A1F2T816-F1
#
_entry.id   AF-A0A1F2T816-F1
#
_cell.length_a   1.000
_cell.length_b   1.000
_cell.length_c   1.000
_cell.angle_alpha   90.00
_cell.angle_beta   90.00
_cell.angle_gamma   90.00
#
_symmetry.space_group_name_H-M   'P 1'
#
loop_
_entity.id
_entity.type
_entity.pdbx_description
1 polymer ?
#
loop_
_entity_poly.entity_id
_entity_poly.type
_entity_poly.pdbx_seq_one_letter_code
_entity_poly.pdbx_strand_id
1 'polypeptide(L)'
;MKVLVFAAVLAVLVFLFLRSVRTTRTAPFVVERGMLTGWTLAARPGGDAATAWLGLGAPERLAPPLGREIFGRTAESLAFPSEPVIPLLLQAEFDAAFDGPGMPDTILRLARDAGLESGVWTPRCMGYRRISEPGGTRSVYFLLFEGTRFERFRDRLADLLRAEGRDASRFDPRGLSPVLMVAGGDGDFGRWIPLRADPATDCLAPVEVE
;
A
#
# COMPACT_ATOMS: atom_id res chain seq x y z
N MET A 1 -48.42 26.04 5.68
CA MET A 1 -48.38 24.56 5.50
C MET A 1 -47.43 24.11 4.39
N LYS A 2 -47.47 24.66 3.16
CA LYS A 2 -46.56 24.28 2.06
C LYS A 2 -45.06 24.45 2.35
N VAL A 3 -44.66 25.52 3.04
CA VAL A 3 -43.25 25.79 3.40
C VAL A 3 -42.68 24.73 4.36
N LEU A 4 -43.49 24.25 5.31
CA LEU A 4 -43.10 23.21 6.27
C LEU A 4 -42.90 21.85 5.59
N VAL A 5 -43.76 21.51 4.63
CA VAL A 5 -43.61 20.28 3.84
C VAL A 5 -42.34 20.32 2.98
N PHE A 6 -42.07 21.47 2.34
CA PHE A 6 -40.88 21.63 1.52
C PHE A 6 -39.59 21.51 2.34
N ALA A 7 -39.55 22.13 3.52
CA ALA A 7 -38.41 22.02 4.43
C ALA A 7 -38.20 20.58 4.94
N ALA A 8 -39.28 19.86 5.26
CA ALA A 8 -39.20 18.45 5.69
C ALA A 8 -38.69 17.53 4.57
N VAL A 9 -39.19 17.70 3.34
CA VAL A 9 -38.71 16.95 2.17
C VAL A 9 -37.24 17.24 1.90
N LEU A 10 -36.82 18.51 1.98
CA LEU A 10 -35.42 18.88 1.78
C LEU A 10 -34.50 18.26 2.84
N ALA A 11 -34.92 18.28 4.11
CA ALA A 11 -34.17 17.67 5.21
C ALA A 11 -34.03 16.15 5.03
N VAL A 12 -35.10 15.46 4.60
CA VAL A 12 -35.06 14.02 4.28
C VAL A 12 -34.13 13.74 3.10
N LEU A 13 -34.18 14.54 2.04
CA LEU A 13 -33.29 14.38 0.87
C LEU A 13 -31.82 14.60 1.25
N VAL A 14 -31.51 15.64 2.03
CA VAL A 14 -30.15 15.88 2.53
C VAL A 14 -29.67 14.72 3.41
N PHE A 15 -30.53 14.22 4.30
CA PHE A 15 -30.20 13.06 5.15
C PHE A 15 -29.93 11.79 4.35
N LEU A 16 -30.80 11.47 3.38
CA LEU A 16 -30.64 10.30 2.51
C LEU A 16 -29.39 10.42 1.64
N PHE A 17 -29.10 11.63 1.12
CA PHE A 17 -27.88 11.89 0.36
C PHE A 17 -26.63 11.68 1.22
N LEU A 18 -26.59 12.26 2.44
CA LEU A 18 -25.47 12.07 3.37
C LEU A 18 -25.28 10.61 3.77
N ARG A 19 -26.38 9.88 3.99
CA ARG A 19 -26.34 8.44 4.26
C ARG A 19 -25.80 7.67 3.06
N SER A 20 -26.32 7.93 1.86
CA SER A 20 -25.86 7.27 0.63
C SER A 20 -24.36 7.48 0.40
N VAL A 21 -23.87 8.73 0.49
CA VAL A 21 -22.46 9.07 0.30
C VAL A 21 -21.56 8.36 1.32
N ARG A 22 -21.97 8.29 2.59
CA ARG A 22 -21.22 7.55 3.62
C ARG A 22 -21.21 6.05 3.36
N THR A 23 -22.32 5.49 2.91
CA THR A 23 -22.46 4.03 2.67
C THR A 23 -21.60 3.60 1.47
N THR A 24 -21.58 4.39 0.39
CA THR A 24 -20.76 4.10 -0.80
C THR A 24 -19.26 4.15 -0.52
N ARG A 25 -18.79 5.05 0.35
CA ARG A 25 -17.36 5.16 0.69
C ARG A 25 -16.86 4.06 1.62
N THR A 26 -17.74 3.50 2.45
CA THR A 26 -17.40 2.48 3.46
C THR A 26 -17.72 1.06 3.02
N ALA A 27 -18.39 0.89 1.85
CA ALA A 27 -18.65 -0.41 1.28
C ALA A 27 -17.33 -1.19 1.07
N PRO A 28 -17.29 -2.50 1.35
CA PRO A 28 -16.10 -3.32 1.14
C PRO A 28 -15.61 -3.26 -0.31
N PHE A 29 -14.31 -3.28 -0.52
CA PHE A 29 -13.72 -3.61 -1.82
C PHE A 29 -13.69 -5.12 -1.98
N VAL A 30 -14.14 -5.65 -3.11
CA VAL A 30 -14.17 -7.09 -3.34
C VAL A 30 -12.97 -7.49 -4.20
N VAL A 31 -12.17 -8.41 -3.71
CA VAL A 31 -11.01 -8.96 -4.42
C VAL A 31 -11.17 -10.47 -4.54
N GLU A 32 -11.22 -10.98 -5.77
CA GLU A 32 -11.24 -12.43 -5.98
C GLU A 32 -9.94 -13.06 -5.46
N ARG A 33 -10.04 -14.19 -4.76
CA ARG A 33 -8.89 -14.92 -4.20
C ARG A 33 -7.82 -15.22 -5.25
N GLY A 34 -8.23 -15.50 -6.49
CA GLY A 34 -7.32 -15.75 -7.61
C GLY A 34 -6.44 -14.54 -7.99
N MET A 35 -6.89 -13.31 -7.71
CA MET A 35 -6.12 -12.08 -7.98
C MET A 35 -4.99 -11.85 -6.97
N LEU A 36 -4.98 -12.58 -5.86
CA LEU A 36 -3.95 -12.52 -4.81
C LEU A 36 -2.90 -13.63 -4.97
N THR A 37 -2.82 -14.26 -6.15
CA THR A 37 -1.87 -15.34 -6.45
C THR A 37 -0.86 -14.92 -7.52
N GLY A 38 0.36 -15.46 -7.46
CA GLY A 38 1.42 -15.14 -8.42
C GLY A 38 2.24 -13.90 -8.06
N TRP A 39 2.48 -13.67 -6.77
CA TRP A 39 3.41 -12.65 -6.30
C TRP A 39 4.83 -13.02 -6.66
N THR A 40 5.63 -12.04 -7.09
CA THR A 40 7.01 -12.25 -7.52
C THR A 40 7.96 -11.26 -6.87
N LEU A 41 9.16 -11.71 -6.48
CA LEU A 41 10.20 -10.82 -6.00
C LEU A 41 10.83 -10.09 -7.19
N ALA A 42 10.93 -8.77 -7.08
CA ALA A 42 11.58 -7.91 -8.05
C ALA A 42 12.69 -7.12 -7.37
N ALA A 43 13.95 -7.47 -7.68
CA ALA A 43 15.10 -6.66 -7.30
C ALA A 43 15.40 -5.64 -8.40
N ARG A 44 15.48 -4.35 -8.03
CA ARG A 44 15.84 -3.25 -8.94
C ARG A 44 16.95 -2.42 -8.30
N PRO A 45 18.22 -2.81 -8.49
CA PRO A 45 19.34 -2.02 -7.98
C PRO A 45 19.49 -0.72 -8.76
N GLY A 46 19.93 0.34 -8.08
CA GLY A 46 20.36 1.59 -8.71
C GLY A 46 19.25 2.57 -9.07
N GLY A 47 18.10 2.49 -8.39
CA GLY A 47 17.05 3.52 -8.46
C GLY A 47 17.32 4.69 -7.52
N ASP A 48 16.37 5.62 -7.43
CA ASP A 48 16.43 6.73 -6.46
C ASP A 48 16.24 6.22 -5.02
N ALA A 49 16.62 7.01 -4.02
CA ALA A 49 16.53 6.64 -2.60
C ALA A 49 15.15 6.12 -2.15
N ALA A 50 14.07 6.67 -2.71
CA ALA A 50 12.67 6.31 -2.41
C ALA A 50 12.15 5.13 -3.25
N THR A 51 13.00 4.51 -4.07
CA THR A 51 12.62 3.32 -4.84
C THR A 51 12.86 2.04 -4.03
N ALA A 52 12.07 1.02 -4.32
CA ALA A 52 12.27 -0.30 -3.75
C ALA A 52 13.50 -0.96 -4.41
N TRP A 53 14.56 -1.19 -3.63
CA TRP A 53 15.66 -2.05 -4.06
C TRP A 53 15.18 -3.49 -4.21
N LEU A 54 14.37 -3.94 -3.25
CA LEU A 54 13.59 -5.18 -3.36
C LEU A 54 12.12 -4.85 -3.14
N GLY A 55 11.29 -5.24 -4.11
CA GLY A 55 9.83 -5.18 -4.01
C GLY A 55 9.21 -6.54 -4.22
N LEU A 56 7.97 -6.68 -3.76
CA LEU A 56 7.09 -7.77 -4.14
C LEU A 56 6.11 -7.27 -5.20
N GLY A 57 6.28 -7.72 -6.43
CA GLY A 57 5.41 -7.42 -7.56
C GLY A 57 4.02 -8.00 -7.34
N ALA A 58 3.01 -7.15 -7.50
CA ALA A 58 1.63 -7.58 -7.44
C ALA A 58 1.24 -8.36 -8.71
N PRO A 59 0.30 -9.31 -8.60
CA PRO A 59 -0.27 -9.97 -9.77
C PRO A 59 -0.92 -8.95 -10.72
N GLU A 60 -0.68 -9.08 -12.03
CA GLU A 60 -1.16 -8.12 -13.06
C GLU A 60 -2.67 -7.89 -13.01
N ARG A 61 -3.43 -8.89 -12.55
CA ARG A 61 -4.89 -8.86 -12.50
C ARG A 61 -5.44 -8.09 -11.30
N LEU A 62 -4.62 -7.72 -10.31
CA LEU A 62 -5.07 -7.12 -9.05
C LEU A 62 -5.42 -5.63 -9.19
N ALA A 63 -4.55 -4.83 -9.81
CA ALA A 63 -4.71 -3.38 -9.84
C ALA A 63 -5.87 -2.85 -10.73
N PRO A 64 -6.11 -3.38 -11.95
CA PRO A 64 -7.15 -2.86 -12.82
C PRO A 64 -8.59 -2.85 -12.26
N PRO A 65 -9.10 -3.94 -11.63
CA PRO A 65 -10.46 -3.92 -11.06
C PRO A 65 -10.57 -2.92 -9.90
N LEU A 66 -9.56 -2.84 -9.03
CA LEU A 66 -9.53 -1.86 -7.94
C LEU A 66 -9.54 -0.43 -8.47
N GLY A 67 -8.77 -0.15 -9.53
CA GLY A 67 -8.75 1.16 -10.17
C GLY A 67 -10.11 1.58 -10.72
N ARG A 68 -10.83 0.66 -11.39
CA ARG A 68 -12.21 0.90 -11.86
C ARG A 68 -13.18 1.16 -10.71
N GLU A 69 -13.04 0.40 -9.63
CA GLU A 69 -13.89 0.56 -8.46
C GLU A 69 -13.65 1.89 -7.73
N ILE A 70 -12.38 2.28 -7.54
CA ILE A 70 -12.02 3.60 -6.99
C ILE A 70 -12.65 4.70 -7.87
N PHE A 71 -12.43 4.65 -9.18
CA PHE A 71 -13.01 5.62 -10.11
C PHE A 71 -14.54 5.66 -10.02
N GLY A 72 -15.21 4.50 -9.98
CA GLY A 72 -16.67 4.42 -9.86
C GLY A 72 -17.22 5.01 -8.56
N ARG A 73 -16.43 4.99 -7.47
CA ARG A 73 -16.82 5.52 -6.16
C ARG A 73 -16.53 7.02 -6.01
N THR A 74 -15.47 7.52 -6.64
CA THR A 74 -14.96 8.87 -6.38
C THR A 74 -15.16 9.83 -7.55
N ALA A 75 -15.28 9.30 -8.77
CA ALA A 75 -15.21 10.05 -10.03
C ALA A 75 -13.94 10.93 -10.14
N GLU A 76 -12.87 10.56 -9.45
CA GLU A 76 -11.58 11.25 -9.50
C GLU A 76 -10.75 10.71 -10.67
N SER A 77 -10.13 11.61 -11.44
CA SER A 77 -9.08 11.22 -12.40
C SER A 77 -7.81 10.89 -11.62
N LEU A 78 -7.32 9.66 -11.74
CA LEU A 78 -6.19 9.16 -10.96
C LEU A 78 -5.10 8.62 -11.90
N ALA A 79 -3.85 8.76 -11.47
CA ALA A 79 -2.72 8.05 -12.02
C ALA A 79 -2.63 6.64 -11.40
N PHE A 80 -2.04 5.71 -12.14
CA PHE A 80 -1.84 4.33 -11.72
C PHE A 80 -0.35 3.96 -11.85
N PRO A 81 0.24 3.21 -10.91
CA PRO A 81 1.61 2.73 -11.05
C PRO A 81 1.73 1.80 -12.26
N SER A 82 2.79 1.94 -13.05
CA SER A 82 3.08 1.03 -14.17
C SER A 82 3.47 -0.36 -13.68
N GLU A 83 4.20 -0.43 -12.56
CA GLU A 83 4.61 -1.67 -11.91
C GLU A 83 4.27 -1.59 -10.41
N PRO A 84 3.06 -2.00 -10.00
CA PRO A 84 2.65 -1.93 -8.61
C PRO A 84 3.44 -2.96 -7.77
N VAL A 85 4.19 -2.46 -6.78
CA VAL A 85 5.00 -3.28 -5.87
C VAL A 85 4.74 -2.95 -4.41
N ILE A 86 4.84 -3.95 -3.53
CA ILE A 86 5.01 -3.74 -2.09
C ILE A 86 6.51 -3.55 -1.83
N PRO A 87 6.98 -2.38 -1.37
CA PRO A 87 8.39 -2.18 -1.06
C PRO A 87 8.79 -3.02 0.14
N LEU A 88 9.77 -3.93 -0.04
CA LEU A 88 10.28 -4.81 1.02
C LEU A 88 11.56 -4.24 1.67
N LEU A 89 12.44 -3.68 0.84
CA LEU A 89 13.67 -2.99 1.23
C LEU A 89 13.88 -1.81 0.27
N LEU A 90 14.09 -0.61 0.82
CA LEU A 90 14.36 0.59 0.00
C LEU A 90 15.81 0.64 -0.46
N GLN A 91 16.05 1.37 -1.56
CA GLN A 91 17.41 1.67 -2.03
C GLN A 91 18.24 2.36 -0.94
N ALA A 92 17.70 3.38 -0.27
CA ALA A 92 18.39 4.06 0.83
C ALA A 92 18.71 3.13 2.01
N GLU A 93 17.84 2.15 2.31
CA GLU A 93 18.08 1.16 3.37
C GLU A 93 19.20 0.20 2.95
N PHE A 94 19.20 -0.24 1.69
CA PHE A 94 20.25 -1.08 1.14
C PHE A 94 21.61 -0.39 1.18
N ASP A 95 21.71 0.83 0.66
CA ASP A 95 22.96 1.58 0.58
C ASP A 95 23.53 1.89 1.98
N ALA A 96 22.65 2.18 2.95
CA ALA A 96 23.08 2.53 4.31
C ALA A 96 23.60 1.33 5.12
N ALA A 97 22.98 0.14 4.95
CA ALA A 97 23.16 -0.98 5.88
C ALA A 97 23.58 -2.30 5.22
N PHE A 98 23.31 -2.50 3.93
CA PHE A 98 23.43 -3.78 3.24
C PHE A 98 24.36 -3.78 2.02
N ASP A 99 24.95 -2.64 1.65
CA ASP A 99 25.92 -2.61 0.56
C ASP A 99 27.11 -3.54 0.87
N GLY A 100 27.56 -4.29 -0.14
CA GLY A 100 28.66 -5.24 -0.03
C GLY A 100 28.51 -6.52 -0.86
N PRO A 101 29.61 -7.24 -1.12
CA PRO A 101 29.61 -8.49 -1.88
C PRO A 101 28.72 -9.56 -1.24
N GLY A 102 27.89 -10.24 -2.03
CA GLY A 102 27.06 -11.37 -1.59
C GLY A 102 25.83 -11.00 -0.74
N MET A 103 25.69 -9.74 -0.30
CA MET A 103 24.50 -9.25 0.38
C MET A 103 23.24 -9.31 -0.49
N PRO A 104 23.26 -8.92 -1.77
CA PRO A 104 22.10 -9.03 -2.65
C PRO A 104 21.48 -10.45 -2.67
N ASP A 105 22.32 -11.46 -2.90
CA ASP A 105 21.89 -12.87 -2.95
C ASP A 105 21.37 -13.36 -1.59
N THR A 106 22.02 -12.93 -0.51
CA THR A 106 21.62 -13.27 0.86
C THR A 106 20.24 -12.69 1.19
N ILE A 107 19.99 -11.43 0.83
CA ILE A 107 18.68 -10.78 1.04
C ILE A 107 17.60 -11.48 0.22
N LEU A 108 17.86 -11.80 -1.05
CA LEU A 108 16.92 -12.52 -1.91
C LEU A 108 16.59 -13.91 -1.34
N ARG A 109 17.58 -14.63 -0.80
CA ARG A 109 17.34 -15.91 -0.12
C ARG A 109 16.48 -15.73 1.13
N LEU A 110 16.78 -14.73 1.97
CA LEU A 110 15.96 -14.43 3.16
C LEU A 110 14.50 -14.11 2.81
N ALA A 111 14.28 -13.37 1.71
CA ALA A 111 12.95 -13.06 1.20
C ALA A 111 12.17 -14.31 0.77
N ARG A 112 12.83 -15.23 0.06
CA ARG A 112 12.24 -16.52 -0.32
C ARG A 112 11.96 -17.41 0.89
N ASP A 113 12.90 -17.49 1.83
CA ASP A 113 12.77 -18.26 3.07
C ASP A 113 11.72 -17.70 4.04
N ALA A 114 11.36 -16.42 3.88
CA ALA A 114 10.23 -15.80 4.58
C ALA A 114 8.87 -16.15 3.92
N GLY A 115 8.88 -16.79 2.76
CA GLY A 115 7.69 -17.19 2.00
C GLY A 115 6.94 -16.01 1.41
N LEU A 116 7.66 -14.95 0.98
CA LEU A 116 7.02 -13.74 0.44
C LEU A 116 6.33 -13.99 -0.92
N GLU A 117 6.85 -14.87 -1.78
CA GLU A 117 6.26 -15.21 -3.09
C GLU A 117 5.15 -16.27 -3.00
N SER A 118 5.33 -17.25 -2.11
CA SER A 118 4.42 -18.42 -1.97
C SER A 118 3.34 -18.23 -0.91
N GLY A 119 3.43 -17.17 -0.11
CA GLY A 119 2.49 -16.88 0.96
C GLY A 119 1.16 -16.30 0.48
N VAL A 120 0.10 -16.56 1.24
CA VAL A 120 -1.17 -15.85 1.07
C VAL A 120 -1.05 -14.45 1.66
N TRP A 121 -1.20 -13.44 0.81
CA TRP A 121 -1.27 -12.03 1.18
C TRP A 121 -2.72 -11.65 1.46
N THR A 122 -3.04 -11.40 2.72
CA THR A 122 -4.40 -11.04 3.15
C THR A 122 -4.52 -9.52 3.19
N PRO A 123 -5.30 -8.90 2.29
CA PRO A 123 -5.57 -7.47 2.37
C PRO A 123 -6.43 -7.20 3.60
N ARG A 124 -6.04 -6.20 4.38
CA ARG A 124 -6.76 -5.74 5.57
C ARG A 124 -7.78 -4.66 5.21
N CYS A 125 -7.36 -3.67 4.43
CA CYS A 125 -8.23 -2.57 4.02
C CYS A 125 -7.71 -1.88 2.76
N MET A 126 -8.61 -1.20 2.06
CA MET A 126 -8.24 -0.14 1.14
C MET A 126 -7.98 1.12 1.98
N GLY A 127 -6.74 1.58 1.94
CA GLY A 127 -6.29 2.81 2.55
C GLY A 127 -6.41 4.01 1.62
N TYR A 128 -6.63 5.19 2.19
CA TYR A 128 -6.59 6.46 1.48
C TYR A 128 -5.87 7.50 2.33
N ARG A 129 -4.86 8.15 1.75
CA ARG A 129 -4.17 9.27 2.39
C ARG A 129 -4.20 10.48 1.48
N ARG A 130 -4.51 11.64 2.07
CA ARG A 130 -4.52 12.94 1.39
C ARG A 130 -3.73 13.95 2.22
N ILE A 131 -2.80 14.65 1.56
CA ILE A 131 -2.01 15.71 2.16
C ILE A 131 -2.25 16.98 1.36
N SER A 132 -2.63 18.05 2.06
CA SER A 132 -2.78 19.39 1.48
C SER A 132 -1.56 20.21 1.86
N GLU A 133 -0.79 20.65 0.85
CA GLU A 133 0.41 21.47 1.01
C GLU A 133 0.24 22.78 0.23
N PRO A 134 1.00 23.84 0.57
CA PRO A 134 1.05 25.04 -0.28
C PRO A 134 1.45 24.67 -1.70
N GLY A 135 0.59 24.96 -2.69
CA GLY A 135 0.82 24.64 -4.09
C GLY A 135 0.16 23.34 -4.60
N GLY A 136 -0.48 22.53 -3.74
CA GLY A 136 -1.23 21.38 -4.22
C GLY A 136 -1.84 20.47 -3.16
N THR A 137 -2.76 19.61 -3.60
CA THR A 137 -3.18 18.44 -2.84
C THR A 137 -2.59 17.22 -3.51
N ARG A 138 -1.94 16.36 -2.73
CA ARG A 138 -1.57 15.01 -3.16
C ARG A 138 -2.42 13.98 -2.43
N SER A 139 -2.77 12.90 -3.12
CA SER A 139 -3.47 11.78 -2.49
C SER A 139 -3.05 10.44 -3.08
N VAL A 140 -3.18 9.38 -2.29
CA VAL A 140 -2.86 8.00 -2.68
C VAL A 140 -3.89 7.03 -2.10
N TYR A 141 -4.28 6.06 -2.94
CA TYR A 141 -5.04 4.87 -2.56
C TYR A 141 -4.09 3.68 -2.55
N PHE A 142 -4.15 2.87 -1.50
CA PHE A 142 -3.27 1.72 -1.34
C PHE A 142 -3.98 0.56 -0.66
N LEU A 143 -3.61 -0.68 -0.99
CA LEU A 143 -3.98 -1.84 -0.19
C LEU A 143 -3.00 -1.98 0.96
N LEU A 144 -3.52 -2.06 2.18
CA LEU A 144 -2.74 -2.48 3.36
C LEU A 144 -2.92 -3.97 3.57
N PHE A 145 -1.83 -4.72 3.70
CA PHE A 145 -1.86 -6.16 3.98
C PHE A 145 -1.56 -6.48 5.44
N GLU A 146 -1.95 -7.67 5.87
CA GLU A 146 -1.51 -8.25 7.14
C GLU A 146 0.03 -8.43 7.18
N GLY A 147 0.64 -8.08 8.31
CA GLY A 147 2.08 -7.84 8.40
C GLY A 147 2.99 -9.05 8.67
N THR A 148 2.46 -10.18 9.15
CA THR A 148 3.29 -11.23 9.79
C THR A 148 4.51 -11.69 8.97
N ARG A 149 4.38 -11.95 7.65
CA ARG A 149 5.51 -12.38 6.81
C ARG A 149 6.47 -11.25 6.49
N PHE A 150 5.91 -10.08 6.19
CA PHE A 150 6.65 -8.86 5.91
C PHE A 150 7.52 -8.46 7.11
N GLU A 151 6.93 -8.43 8.30
CA GLU A 151 7.60 -8.11 9.56
C GLU A 151 8.71 -9.12 9.85
N ARG A 152 8.44 -10.43 9.70
CA ARG A 152 9.45 -11.47 9.88
C ARG A 152 10.63 -11.31 8.92
N PHE A 153 10.39 -10.96 7.66
CA PHE A 153 11.46 -10.70 6.71
C PHE A 153 12.32 -9.51 7.17
N ARG A 154 11.70 -8.41 7.57
CA ARG A 154 12.42 -7.22 8.04
C ARG A 154 13.17 -7.48 9.36
N ASP A 155 12.59 -8.23 10.28
CA ASP A 155 13.28 -8.64 11.50
C ASP A 155 14.52 -9.51 11.17
N ARG A 156 14.43 -10.44 10.22
CA ARG A 156 15.56 -11.25 9.74
C ARG A 156 16.67 -10.41 9.10
N LEU A 157 16.36 -9.30 8.45
CA LEU A 157 17.36 -8.38 7.92
C LEU A 157 18.14 -7.69 9.05
N ALA A 158 17.47 -7.29 10.13
CA ALA A 158 18.16 -6.76 11.30
C ALA A 158 19.03 -7.82 11.99
N ASP A 159 18.56 -9.08 12.07
CA ASP A 159 19.35 -10.19 12.60
C ASP A 159 20.59 -10.48 11.74
N LEU A 160 20.47 -10.40 10.41
CA LEU A 160 21.61 -10.51 9.49
C LEU A 160 22.68 -9.45 9.79
N LEU A 161 22.30 -8.19 9.99
CA LEU A 161 23.26 -7.14 10.34
C LEU A 161 24.02 -7.46 11.62
N ARG A 162 23.32 -7.93 12.66
CA ARG A 162 23.95 -8.32 13.93
C ARG A 162 24.90 -9.50 13.76
N ALA A 163 24.50 -10.51 12.99
CA ALA A 163 25.31 -11.70 12.74
C ALA A 163 26.61 -11.38 11.99
N GLU A 164 26.55 -10.44 11.05
CA GLU A 164 27.70 -9.96 10.27
C GLU A 164 28.54 -8.88 11.00
N GLY A 165 28.24 -8.60 12.27
CA GLY A 165 28.93 -7.58 13.06
C GLY A 165 28.74 -6.15 12.53
N ARG A 166 27.70 -5.91 11.72
CA ARG A 166 27.36 -4.59 11.17
C ARG A 166 26.49 -3.81 12.14
N ASP A 167 26.48 -2.49 11.98
CA ASP A 167 25.67 -1.58 12.79
C ASP A 167 24.17 -1.71 12.46
N ALA A 168 23.47 -2.51 13.27
CA ALA A 168 22.03 -2.73 13.14
C ALA A 168 21.19 -1.46 13.36
N SER A 169 21.74 -0.38 13.92
CA SER A 169 21.00 0.89 14.08
C SER A 169 20.74 1.61 12.75
N ARG A 170 21.42 1.21 11.67
CA ARG A 170 21.24 1.78 10.33
C ARG A 170 20.02 1.27 9.58
N PHE A 171 19.29 0.32 10.16
CA PHE A 171 18.09 -0.25 9.58
C PHE A 171 16.99 -0.36 10.63
N ASP A 172 15.81 0.19 10.32
CA ASP A 172 14.62 0.08 11.16
C ASP A 172 13.67 -0.99 10.58
N PRO A 173 13.52 -2.17 11.21
CA PRO A 173 12.57 -3.20 10.77
C PRO A 173 11.12 -2.71 10.66
N ARG A 174 10.77 -1.65 11.39
CA ARG A 174 9.42 -1.07 11.44
C ARG A 174 9.30 0.22 10.62
N GLY A 175 10.31 0.55 9.82
CA GLY A 175 10.36 1.74 8.97
C GLY A 175 9.36 1.75 7.81
N LEU A 176 8.79 0.59 7.46
CA LEU A 176 7.85 0.41 6.35
C LEU A 176 6.60 -0.38 6.78
N SER A 177 5.51 -0.20 6.02
CA SER A 177 4.32 -1.04 6.07
C SER A 177 4.15 -1.86 4.77
N PRO A 178 3.49 -3.04 4.82
CA PRO A 178 3.22 -3.85 3.63
C PRO A 178 2.06 -3.26 2.83
N VAL A 179 2.36 -2.21 2.07
CA VAL A 179 1.39 -1.44 1.29
C VAL A 179 1.64 -1.59 -0.21
N LEU A 180 0.57 -1.82 -0.96
CA LEU A 180 0.58 -1.76 -2.42
C LEU A 180 -0.14 -0.49 -2.85
N MET A 181 0.58 0.48 -3.41
CA MET A 181 -0.06 1.66 -4.00
C MET A 181 -0.86 1.24 -5.24
N VAL A 182 -2.13 1.64 -5.30
CA VAL A 182 -3.06 1.24 -6.37
C VAL A 182 -3.31 2.42 -7.31
N ALA A 183 -3.50 3.62 -6.75
CA ALA A 183 -3.80 4.82 -7.51
C ALA A 183 -3.36 6.08 -6.76
N GLY A 184 -3.08 7.16 -7.49
CA GLY A 184 -2.63 8.44 -6.93
C GLY A 184 -3.32 9.61 -7.61
N GLY A 185 -3.48 10.72 -6.89
CA GLY A 185 -3.93 11.99 -7.50
C GLY A 185 -2.90 12.58 -8.46
N ASP A 186 -1.64 12.20 -8.30
CA ASP A 186 -0.52 12.47 -9.20
C ASP A 186 0.22 11.15 -9.50
N GLY A 187 1.10 11.17 -10.50
CA GLY A 187 1.91 10.01 -10.89
C GLY A 187 3.20 9.83 -10.10
N ASP A 188 3.48 10.67 -9.10
CA ASP A 188 4.75 10.67 -8.35
C ASP A 188 4.62 9.83 -7.07
N PHE A 189 4.49 8.51 -7.27
CA PHE A 189 4.32 7.54 -6.18
C PHE A 189 5.51 7.47 -5.22
N GLY A 190 6.72 7.84 -5.69
CA GLY A 190 7.94 7.84 -4.88
C GLY A 190 7.85 8.78 -3.68
N ARG A 191 7.09 9.89 -3.78
CA ARG A 191 6.90 10.85 -2.68
C ARG A 191 6.12 10.32 -1.48
N TRP A 192 5.47 9.16 -1.63
CA TRP A 192 4.76 8.50 -0.54
C TRP A 192 5.66 7.52 0.23
N ILE A 193 6.85 7.21 -0.30
CA ILE A 193 7.79 6.25 0.28
C ILE A 193 8.84 7.02 1.12
N PRO A 194 9.15 6.58 2.37
CA PRO A 194 8.57 5.44 3.08
C PRO A 194 7.12 5.69 3.54
N LEU A 195 6.22 4.75 3.23
CA LEU A 195 4.83 4.79 3.67
C LEU A 195 4.63 3.92 4.91
N ARG A 196 4.47 4.57 6.06
CA ARG A 196 4.00 3.92 7.30
C ARG A 196 2.49 4.12 7.41
N ALA A 197 1.74 3.05 7.16
CA ALA A 197 0.28 3.07 7.22
C ALA A 197 -0.19 2.88 8.67
N ASP A 198 -1.14 3.69 9.09
CA ASP A 198 -1.87 3.56 10.33
C ASP A 198 -3.30 3.10 9.99
N PRO A 199 -3.68 1.84 10.31
CA PRO A 199 -5.02 1.35 10.03
C PRO A 199 -6.14 2.17 10.67
N ALA A 200 -5.88 2.88 11.77
CA ALA A 200 -6.89 3.68 12.46
C ALA A 200 -7.25 4.96 11.69
N THR A 201 -6.31 5.52 10.94
CA THR A 201 -6.50 6.80 10.23
C THR A 201 -6.54 6.64 8.72
N ASP A 202 -5.85 5.66 8.16
CA ASP A 202 -5.75 5.50 6.70
C ASP A 202 -6.81 4.56 6.12
N CYS A 203 -7.33 3.57 6.88
CA CYS A 203 -8.29 2.62 6.32
C CYS A 203 -9.60 3.33 5.94
N LEU A 204 -9.89 3.36 4.64
CA LEU A 204 -11.11 3.93 4.08
C LEU A 204 -12.26 2.92 4.13
N ALA A 205 -11.98 1.66 3.74
CA ALA A 205 -12.97 0.59 3.67
C ALA A 205 -12.30 -0.79 3.82
N PRO A 206 -13.01 -1.80 4.35
CA PRO A 206 -12.51 -3.17 4.41
C PRO A 206 -12.32 -3.76 3.01
N VAL A 207 -11.53 -4.83 2.92
CA VAL A 207 -11.40 -5.64 1.70
C VAL A 207 -11.94 -7.03 2.00
N GLU A 208 -12.88 -7.48 1.17
CA GLU A 208 -13.43 -8.82 1.22
C GLU A 208 -12.79 -9.69 0.14
N VAL A 209 -12.41 -10.91 0.52
CA VAL A 209 -11.76 -11.87 -0.38
C VAL A 209 -12.72 -13.02 -0.66
N GLU A 210 -13.14 -13.13 -1.91
CA GLU A 210 -14.11 -14.14 -2.38
C GLU A 210 -13.45 -15.31 -3.11
#